data_AF-A0A836QGF7-F1
#
_entry.id   AF-A0A836QGF7-F1
#
_cell.length_a   1.000
_cell.length_b   1.000
_cell.length_c   1.000
_cell.angle_alpha   90.00
_cell.angle_beta   90.00
_cell.angle_gamma   90.00
#
_symmetry.space_group_name_H-M   'P 1'
#
loop_
_entity.id
_entity.type
_entity.pdbx_description
1 polymer ?
#
loop_
_entity_poly.entity_id
_entity_poly.type
_entity_poly.pdbx_seq_one_letter_code
_entity_poly.pdbx_strand_id
1 'polypeptide(L)' 'MDFTSLAGKAIEEDRLTAEECRAVLDAPDEEVLALLSAAYSVRKTFCGNKVHIHVLMNAK' A
#
# COMPACT_ATOMS: atom_id res chain seq x y z
N MET A 1 -3.21 -7.67 -12.70
CA MET A 1 -2.28 -6.51 -12.77
C MET A 1 -0.95 -6.88 -12.10
N ASP A 2 0.20 -6.30 -12.48
CA ASP A 2 1.43 -6.51 -11.69
C ASP A 2 1.57 -5.48 -10.57
N PHE A 3 0.97 -5.78 -9.42
CA PHE A 3 1.08 -4.95 -8.21
C PHE A 3 2.51 -4.89 -7.66
N THR A 4 3.35 -5.88 -7.98
CA THR A 4 4.75 -5.91 -7.51
C THR A 4 5.56 -4.81 -8.18
N SER A 5 5.33 -4.57 -9.48
CA SER A 5 5.95 -3.45 -10.20
C SER A 5 5.51 -2.10 -9.63
N LEU A 6 4.22 -1.94 -9.31
CA LEU A 6 3.70 -0.71 -8.66
C LEU A 6 4.30 -0.48 -7.27
N ALA A 7 4.45 -1.54 -6.48
CA ALA A 7 5.14 -1.48 -5.19
C ALA A 7 6.62 -1.10 -5.35
N GLY A 8 7.30 -1.61 -6.39
CA GLY A 8 8.67 -1.22 -6.73
C GLY A 8 8.80 0.27 -6.99
N LYS A 9 7.94 0.83 -7.86
CA LYS A 9 7.87 2.28 -8.11
C LYS A 9 7.70 3.09 -6.82
N ALA A 10 6.75 2.68 -5.97
CA ALA A 10 6.50 3.36 -4.71
C ALA A 10 7.69 3.29 -3.73
N ILE A 11 8.46 2.20 -3.75
CA ILE A 11 9.68 2.04 -2.95
C ILE A 11 10.82 2.90 -3.50
N GLU A 12 10.90 3.08 -4.82
CA GLU A 12 11.87 3.96 -5.50
C GLU A 12 11.52 5.46 -5.41
N GLU A 13 10.52 5.82 -4.60
CA GLU A 13 9.96 7.18 -4.47
C GLU A 13 9.36 7.74 -5.77
N ASP A 14 9.10 6.87 -6.76
CA ASP A 14 8.39 7.23 -7.98
C ASP A 14 6.88 7.26 -7.73
N ARG A 15 6.25 8.33 -8.21
CA ARG A 15 4.81 8.54 -8.00
C ARG A 15 4.03 7.74 -9.03
N LEU A 16 3.11 6.91 -8.54
CA LEU A 16 2.11 6.30 -9.41
C LEU A 16 1.30 7.39 -10.11
N THR A 17 1.03 7.15 -11.39
CA THR A 17 0.13 7.96 -12.19
C THR A 17 -1.32 7.80 -11.73
N ALA A 18 -2.18 8.74 -12.10
CA ALA A 18 -3.61 8.66 -11.76
C ALA A 18 -4.28 7.40 -12.35
N GLU A 19 -3.84 6.96 -13.52
CA GLU A 19 -4.35 5.75 -14.19
C GLU A 19 -3.96 4.49 -13.42
N GLU A 20 -2.71 4.37 -12.98
CA GLU A 20 -2.24 3.24 -12.16
C GLU A 20 -2.98 3.19 -10.81
N CYS A 21 -3.15 4.34 -10.15
CA CYS A 21 -3.94 4.44 -8.93
C CYS A 21 -5.40 3.99 -9.16
N ARG A 22 -6.01 4.41 -10.27
CA ARG A 22 -7.37 3.98 -10.61
C ARG A 22 -7.46 2.48 -10.83
N ALA A 23 -6.47 1.92 -11.51
CA ALA A 23 -6.44 0.51 -11.83
C ALA A 23 -6.21 -0.37 -10.58
N VAL A 24 -5.52 0.15 -9.55
CA VAL A 24 -5.47 -0.48 -8.21
C VAL A 24 -6.83 -0.45 -7.51
N LEU A 25 -7.59 0.65 -7.62
CA LEU A 25 -8.92 0.78 -7.02
C LEU A 25 -9.97 -0.10 -7.70
N ASP A 26 -9.81 -0.35 -9.00
CA ASP A 26 -10.71 -1.19 -9.81
C ASP A 26 -10.24 -2.67 -9.85
N ALA A 27 -9.28 -3.06 -9.00
CA ALA A 27 -8.79 -4.43 -8.92
C ALA A 27 -9.91 -5.39 -8.46
N PRO A 28 -10.05 -6.57 -9.10
CA PRO A 28 -11.09 -7.54 -8.74
C PRO A 28 -10.78 -8.20 -7.39
N ASP A 29 -11.83 -8.70 -6.71
CA ASP A 29 -11.72 -9.27 -5.36
C ASP A 29 -10.76 -10.47 -5.29
N GLU A 30 -10.64 -11.24 -6.38
CA GLU A 30 -9.72 -12.38 -6.50
C GLU A 30 -8.24 -11.95 -6.43
N GLU A 31 -7.93 -10.70 -6.78
CA GLU A 31 -6.58 -10.14 -6.78
C GLU A 31 -6.21 -9.46 -5.44
N VAL A 32 -7.13 -9.38 -4.47
CA VAL A 32 -6.92 -8.69 -3.18
C VAL A 32 -5.70 -9.20 -2.43
N LEU A 33 -5.44 -10.50 -2.43
CA LEU A 33 -4.27 -11.07 -1.76
C LEU A 33 -2.95 -10.62 -2.40
N ALA A 34 -2.92 -10.53 -3.73
CA ALA A 34 -1.75 -10.05 -4.46
C ALA A 34 -1.52 -8.54 -4.19
N LEU A 35 -2.60 -7.76 -4.16
CA LEU A 35 -2.56 -6.34 -3.81
C LEU A 35 -2.05 -6.11 -2.38
N LEU A 36 -2.55 -6.87 -1.40
CA LEU A 36 -2.10 -6.79 -0.01
C LEU A 36 -0.62 -7.16 0.14
N SER A 37 -0.17 -8.19 -0.59
CA SER A 37 1.24 -8.59 -0.61
C SER A 37 2.14 -7.45 -1.13
N ALA A 38 1.74 -6.80 -2.22
CA ALA A 38 2.46 -5.65 -2.77
C ALA A 38 2.49 -4.46 -1.80
N ALA A 39 1.34 -4.11 -1.20
CA ALA A 39 1.25 -3.02 -0.22
C ALA A 39 2.09 -3.32 1.03
N TYR A 40 2.15 -4.58 1.48
CA TYR A 40 3.00 -5.00 2.59
C TYR A 40 4.48 -4.82 2.28
N SER A 41 4.94 -5.12 1.06
CA SER A 41 6.33 -4.87 0.66
C SER A 41 6.70 -3.40 0.81
N VAL A 42 5.85 -2.48 0.37
CA VAL A 42 6.04 -1.03 0.57
C VAL A 42 6.10 -0.69 2.06
N ARG A 43 5.10 -1.14 2.85
CA ARG A 43 5.05 -0.90 4.30
C ARG A 43 6.29 -1.43 5.02
N LYS A 44 6.78 -2.61 4.65
CA LYS A 44 7.95 -3.24 5.27
C LYS A 44 9.22 -2.43 5.00
N THR A 45 9.37 -1.85 3.81
CA THR A 45 10.53 -1.02 3.47
C THR A 45 10.61 0.25 4.32
N PHE A 46 9.48 0.97 4.49
CA PHE A 46 9.48 2.25 5.19
C PHE A 46 9.21 2.16 6.70
N CYS A 47 8.32 1.25 7.12
CA CYS A 47 7.87 1.13 8.51
C CYS A 47 8.33 -0.16 9.21
N GLY A 48 8.87 -1.12 8.46
CA GLY A 48 9.19 -2.45 8.98
C GLY A 48 7.99 -3.11 9.63
N ASN A 49 8.21 -3.83 10.73
CA ASN A 49 7.16 -4.48 11.51
C ASN A 49 6.74 -3.68 12.75
N LYS A 50 7.16 -2.41 12.84
CA LYS A 50 6.83 -1.54 13.97
C LYS A 50 5.37 -1.08 13.86
N VAL A 51 4.69 -1.00 15.00
CA VAL A 51 3.31 -0.52 15.11
C VAL A 51 3.30 0.61 16.13
N HIS A 52 2.77 1.76 15.74
CA HIS A 52 2.59 2.90 16.63
C HIS A 52 1.20 2.84 17.26
N ILE A 53 1.14 2.92 18.59
CA ILE A 53 -0.12 2.95 19.34
C ILE A 53 -0.46 4.40 19.64
N HIS A 54 -1.54 4.88 19.02
CA HIS A 54 -2.05 6.23 19.23
C HIS A 54 -3.29 6.16 20.14
N VAL A 55 -3.15 6.60 21.39
CA VAL A 55 -4.26 6.66 22.35
C VAL A 55 -5.02 7.98 22.12
N LEU A 56 -6.24 7.87 21.62
CA LEU A 56 -7.14 9.02 21.47
C LEU A 56 -8.03 9.13 22.70
N MET A 57 -7.81 10.17 23.51
CA MET A 57 -8.70 10.51 24.62
C MET A 57 -9.64 11.64 24.20
N ASN A 58 -10.94 11.34 24.16
CA ASN A 58 -11.95 12.37 23.97
C ASN A 58 -12.04 13.21 25.25
N ALA A 59 -11.67 14.48 25.17
CA ALA A 59 -11.90 15.43 26.26
C ALA A 59 -13.42 15.67 26.38
N LYS A 60 -13.97 15.44 27.57
CA LYS A 60 -15.35 15.75 27.91
C LYS A 60 -15.38 16.90 28.89
#